data_AF-A0A442HC56-F1
#
_entry.id   AF-A0A442HC56-F1
#
_cell.length_a   1.000
_cell.length_b   1.000
_cell.length_c   1.000
_cell.angle_alpha   90.00
_cell.angle_beta   90.00
_cell.angle_gamma   90.00
#
_symmetry.space_group_name_H-M   'P 1'
#
loop_
_entity.id
_entity.type
_entity.pdbx_description
1 polymer ?
#
loop_
_entity_poly.entity_id
_entity_poly.type
_entity_poly.pdbx_seq_one_letter_code
_entity_poly.pdbx_strand_id
1 'polypeptide(L)'
;MANRTGKAGLDQNPQPQFEAGARKNLLRFPAKRERVRLGEGGRFVIPAAMREEMGVKPGEELILHVENGELRVRSWLQNLRRVQAELSALKKPEESVVDEFLKERREEQRRSDERLDRLHAEGMARKGAK
;
A
#
# COMPACT_ATOMS: atom_id res chain seq x y z
N MET A 1 -32.70 -14.84 45.70
CA MET A 1 -32.77 -15.78 44.56
C MET A 1 -32.67 -14.99 43.26
N ALA A 2 -31.76 -15.44 42.38
CA ALA A 2 -31.58 -15.10 40.96
C ALA A 2 -31.13 -13.68 40.57
N ASN A 3 -29.80 -13.51 40.50
CA ASN A 3 -29.12 -12.52 39.65
C ASN A 3 -29.40 -12.82 38.17
N ARG A 4 -29.91 -11.84 37.41
CA ARG A 4 -29.84 -11.83 35.95
C ARG A 4 -28.75 -10.84 35.54
N THR A 5 -27.58 -11.37 35.21
CA THR A 5 -26.49 -10.66 34.54
C THR A 5 -26.89 -10.37 33.10
N GLY A 6 -27.46 -9.18 32.87
CA GLY A 6 -27.53 -8.59 31.53
C GLY A 6 -26.12 -8.15 31.13
N LYS A 7 -25.49 -8.87 30.19
CA LYS A 7 -24.23 -8.44 29.56
C LYS A 7 -24.43 -7.02 29.03
N ALA A 8 -23.64 -6.08 29.54
CA ALA A 8 -23.51 -4.75 28.95
C ALA A 8 -23.10 -4.92 27.49
N GLY A 9 -23.94 -4.43 26.58
CA GLY A 9 -23.63 -4.36 25.16
C GLY A 9 -22.41 -3.47 24.94
N LEU A 10 -21.67 -3.79 23.87
CA LEU A 10 -20.53 -3.04 23.31
C LEU A 10 -20.45 -1.61 23.84
N ASP A 11 -19.47 -1.34 24.71
CA ASP A 11 -19.12 -0.01 25.17
C ASP A 11 -18.92 0.87 23.92
N GLN A 12 -19.89 1.75 23.66
CA GLN A 12 -19.75 2.83 22.71
C GLN A 12 -18.86 3.90 23.34
N ASN A 13 -17.59 3.56 23.57
CA ASN A 13 -16.60 4.61 23.69
C ASN A 13 -16.63 5.36 22.35
N PRO A 14 -16.86 6.69 22.36
CA PRO A 14 -16.80 7.46 21.13
C PRO A 14 -15.42 7.21 20.53
N GLN A 15 -15.40 6.78 19.26
CA GLN A 15 -14.14 6.64 18.54
C GLN A 15 -13.41 7.98 18.64
N PRO A 16 -12.13 8.00 19.03
CA PRO A 16 -11.36 9.23 19.01
C PRO A 16 -11.46 9.81 17.60
N GLN A 17 -11.82 11.09 17.52
CA GLN A 17 -12.07 11.77 16.27
C GLN A 17 -10.86 11.57 15.35
N PHE A 18 -11.08 10.94 14.20
CA PHE A 18 -10.00 10.73 13.22
C PHE A 18 -9.62 12.10 12.64
N GLU A 19 -8.63 12.74 13.26
CA GLU A 19 -8.06 13.98 12.75
C GLU A 19 -7.21 13.68 11.51
N ALA A 20 -7.79 13.94 10.32
CA ALA A 20 -7.07 13.91 9.06
C ALA A 20 -5.84 14.84 9.03
N GLY A 21 -5.77 15.83 9.94
CA GLY A 21 -4.66 16.76 10.12
C GLY A 21 -3.44 16.17 10.85
N ALA A 22 -3.58 15.09 11.63
CA ALA A 22 -2.48 14.52 12.41
C ALA A 22 -1.33 14.00 11.54
N ARG A 23 -1.61 13.63 10.28
CA ARG A 23 -0.60 13.17 9.31
C ARG A 23 0.27 14.30 8.76
N LYS A 24 -0.16 15.56 8.80
CA LYS A 24 0.66 16.71 8.35
C LYS A 24 1.71 17.14 9.38
N ASN A 25 1.57 16.72 10.64
CA ASN A 25 2.45 17.18 11.73
C ASN A 25 3.61 16.23 12.06
N LEU A 26 3.69 15.02 11.48
CA LEU A 26 4.85 14.13 11.68
C LEU A 26 6.17 14.70 11.10
N LEU A 27 6.10 15.70 10.23
CA LEU A 27 7.27 16.36 9.63
C LEU A 27 7.87 17.48 10.51
N ARG A 28 7.34 17.72 11.72
CA ARG A 28 7.71 18.86 12.57
C ARG A 28 8.39 18.50 13.90
N PHE A 29 8.71 17.24 14.14
CA PHE A 29 9.57 16.87 15.27
C PHE A 29 11.02 16.75 14.80
N PRO A 30 12.00 17.32 15.52
CA PRO A 30 13.41 17.13 15.17
C PRO A 30 13.71 15.63 15.18
N ALA A 31 14.36 15.14 14.12
CA ALA A 31 14.71 13.72 13.98
C ALA A 31 15.31 13.21 15.29
N LYS A 32 14.69 12.18 15.89
CA LYS A 32 15.14 11.59 17.14
C LYS A 32 16.53 11.00 16.91
N ARG A 33 17.51 11.39 17.75
CA ARG A 33 18.91 10.94 17.63
C ARG A 33 19.26 10.14 18.86
N GLU A 34 19.78 8.93 18.65
CA GLU A 34 20.26 8.07 19.72
C GLU A 34 21.59 7.46 19.27
N ARG A 35 22.53 7.32 20.21
CA ARG A 35 23.84 6.73 19.92
C ARG A 35 23.75 5.23 20.09
N VAL A 36 23.97 4.50 19.01
CA VAL A 36 24.04 3.04 19.02
C VAL A 36 25.48 2.63 18.72
N ARG A 37 25.96 1.59 19.40
CA ARG A 37 27.26 0.97 19.06
C ARG A 37 27.07 0.01 17.90
N LEU A 38 27.97 0.06 16.93
CA LEU A 38 28.05 -0.93 15.89
C LEU A 38 28.68 -2.20 16.48
N GLY A 39 27.93 -3.30 16.45
CA GLY A 39 28.41 -4.61 16.85
C GLY A 39 29.26 -5.27 15.76
N GLU A 40 29.74 -6.47 16.05
CA GLU A 40 30.50 -7.28 15.10
C GLU A 40 29.71 -7.54 13.82
N GLY A 41 30.41 -7.54 12.68
CA GLY A 41 29.80 -7.77 11.36
C GLY A 41 28.85 -6.67 10.89
N GLY A 42 28.92 -5.46 11.46
CA GLY A 42 28.13 -4.31 10.99
C GLY A 42 26.67 -4.30 11.48
N ARG A 43 26.34 -5.11 12.48
CA ARG A 43 25.00 -5.19 13.05
C ARG A 43 24.80 -4.10 14.10
N PHE A 44 23.64 -3.46 14.09
CA PHE A 44 23.21 -2.56 15.15
C PHE A 44 21.74 -2.80 15.45
N VAL A 45 21.31 -2.43 16.66
CA VAL A 45 19.93 -2.57 17.10
C VAL A 45 19.24 -1.23 16.94
N ILE A 46 18.08 -1.22 16.29
CA ILE A 46 17.19 -0.05 16.26
C ILE A 46 16.50 0.03 17.63
N PRO A 47 16.69 1.11 18.42
CA PRO A 47 16.06 1.25 19.74
C PRO A 47 14.52 1.13 19.68
N ALA A 48 13.91 0.63 20.76
CA ALA A 48 12.46 0.37 20.80
C ALA A 48 11.63 1.62 20.48
N ALA A 49 12.01 2.77 21.06
CA ALA A 49 11.33 4.03 20.83
C ALA A 49 11.36 4.50 19.37
N MET A 50 12.45 4.19 18.64
CA MET A 50 12.55 4.49 17.21
C MET A 50 11.73 3.50 16.37
N ARG A 51 11.69 2.21 16.74
CA ARG A 51 10.85 1.22 16.06
C ARG A 51 9.37 1.57 16.13
N GLU A 52 8.90 2.02 17.29
CA GLU A 52 7.51 2.45 17.50
C GLU A 52 7.15 3.66 16.63
N GLU A 53 8.01 4.66 16.58
CA GLU A 53 7.81 5.87 15.77
C GLU A 53 7.86 5.56 14.26
N MET A 54 8.74 4.65 13.86
CA MET A 54 8.77 4.09 12.51
C MET A 54 7.58 3.16 12.22
N GLY A 55 6.80 2.76 13.24
CA GLY A 55 5.69 1.83 13.12
C GLY A 55 6.09 0.45 12.59
N VAL A 56 7.34 0.02 12.81
CA VAL A 56 7.87 -1.25 12.31
C VAL A 56 7.69 -2.37 13.33
N LYS A 57 7.22 -3.52 12.86
CA LYS A 57 7.04 -4.72 13.69
C LYS A 57 8.22 -5.70 13.53
N PRO A 58 8.52 -6.52 14.56
CA PRO A 58 9.49 -7.61 14.40
C PRO A 58 9.10 -8.52 13.24
N GLY A 59 10.05 -8.82 12.36
CA GLY A 59 9.83 -9.64 11.17
C GLY A 59 9.43 -8.85 9.91
N GLU A 60 9.22 -7.54 9.99
CA GLU A 60 9.03 -6.71 8.81
C GLU A 60 10.34 -6.41 8.08
N GLU A 61 10.28 -6.35 6.76
CA GLU A 61 11.40 -5.96 5.92
C GLU A 61 11.62 -4.44 5.92
N LEU A 62 12.89 -4.06 6.02
CA LEU A 62 13.34 -2.67 6.00
C LEU A 62 14.21 -2.43 4.77
N ILE A 63 14.04 -1.28 4.15
CA ILE A 63 14.90 -0.80 3.08
C ILE A 63 15.96 0.11 3.69
N LEU A 64 17.21 -0.20 3.41
CA LEU A 64 18.36 0.62 3.78
C LEU A 64 18.94 1.22 2.49
N HIS A 65 19.18 2.53 2.48
CA HIS A 65 19.90 3.21 1.41
C HIS A 65 20.84 4.25 2.02
N VAL A 66 21.93 4.52 1.31
CA VAL A 66 22.90 5.53 1.70
C VAL A 66 22.69 6.75 0.81
N GLU A 67 22.51 7.91 1.44
CA GLU A 67 22.35 9.18 0.75
C GLU A 67 23.22 10.23 1.45
N ASN A 68 24.12 10.89 0.72
CA ASN A 68 25.04 11.90 1.28
C ASN A 68 25.88 11.41 2.49
N GLY A 69 26.21 10.12 2.52
CA GLY A 69 26.96 9.51 3.64
C GLY A 69 26.09 9.17 4.86
N GLU A 70 24.77 9.38 4.80
CA GLU A 70 23.83 8.99 5.84
C GLU A 70 23.15 7.67 5.51
N LEU A 71 23.12 6.74 6.46
CA LEU A 71 22.31 5.53 6.36
C LEU A 71 20.85 5.86 6.68
N ARG A 72 20.00 5.77 5.67
CA ARG A 72 18.55 5.99 5.80
C ARG A 72 17.84 4.65 5.82
N VAL A 73 17.16 4.38 6.94
CA VAL A 73 16.36 3.17 7.14
C VAL A 73 14.89 3.53 7.00
N ARG A 74 14.14 2.75 6.21
CA ARG A 74 12.70 2.95 6.00
C ARG A 74 11.95 1.64 6.04
N SER A 75 10.71 1.69 6.53
CA SER A 75 9.75 0.58 6.40
C SER A 75 9.29 0.46 4.95
N TRP A 76 9.15 -0.77 4.43
CA TRP A 76 8.62 -1.04 3.10
C TRP A 76 7.24 -0.36 2.86
N LEU A 77 6.31 -0.54 3.80
CA LEU A 77 4.96 0.02 3.69
C LEU A 77 4.93 1.55 3.74
N GLN A 78 5.80 2.16 4.56
CA GLN A 78 5.94 3.62 4.57
C GLN A 78 6.57 4.13 3.28
N ASN A 79 7.56 3.42 2.73
CA ASN A 79 8.17 3.79 1.46
C ASN A 79 7.17 3.74 0.32
N LEU A 80 6.36 2.67 0.25
CA LEU A 80 5.28 2.54 -0.72
C LEU A 80 4.28 3.69 -0.60
N ARG A 81 3.84 4.03 0.61
CA ARG A 81 2.93 5.16 0.84
C ARG A 81 3.52 6.50 0.43
N ARG A 82 4.82 6.72 0.68
CA ARG A 82 5.51 7.95 0.27
C ARG A 82 5.58 8.05 -1.25
N VAL A 83 6.02 6.98 -1.91
CA VAL A 83 6.10 6.93 -3.38
C VAL A 83 4.71 7.12 -3.99
N GLN A 84 3.68 6.48 -3.44
CA GLN A 84 2.30 6.70 -3.84
C GLN A 84 1.86 8.16 -3.66
N ALA A 85 2.25 8.82 -2.55
CA ALA A 85 1.94 10.23 -2.31
C ALA A 85 2.69 11.17 -3.27
N GLU A 86 3.99 10.93 -3.50
CA GLU A 86 4.80 11.70 -4.46
C GLU A 86 4.24 11.55 -5.89
N LEU A 87 3.86 10.34 -6.29
CA LEU A 87 3.29 10.06 -7.61
C LEU A 87 1.83 10.51 -7.74
N SER A 88 1.09 10.64 -6.63
CA SER A 88 -0.30 11.12 -6.67
C SER A 88 -0.41 12.55 -7.21
N ALA A 89 0.64 13.37 -7.07
CA ALA A 89 0.71 14.71 -7.63
C ALA A 89 0.78 14.75 -9.17
N LEU A 90 1.23 13.64 -9.81
CA LEU A 90 1.26 13.51 -11.27
C LEU A 90 -0.07 13.02 -11.84
N LYS A 91 -1.01 12.59 -10.99
CA LYS A 91 -2.34 12.16 -11.41
C LYS A 91 -3.20 13.39 -11.68
N LYS A 92 -3.86 13.44 -12.84
CA LYS A 92 -4.90 14.45 -13.08
C LYS A 92 -6.04 14.22 -12.07
N PRO A 93 -6.46 15.25 -11.32
CA PRO A 93 -7.64 15.13 -10.47
C PRO A 93 -8.84 14.76 -11.35
N GLU A 94 -9.69 13.84 -10.86
CA GLU A 94 -10.94 13.38 -11.49
C GLU A 94 -10.84 12.30 -12.59
N GLU A 95 -9.64 11.96 -13.10
CA GLU A 95 -9.48 10.85 -14.05
C GLU A 95 -8.97 9.57 -13.35
N SER A 96 -9.76 8.50 -13.40
CA SER A 96 -9.34 7.19 -12.91
C SER A 96 -8.57 6.45 -14.01
N VAL A 97 -7.24 6.58 -13.97
CA VAL A 97 -6.30 5.86 -14.85
C VAL A 97 -6.57 4.34 -14.86
N VAL A 98 -7.01 3.80 -13.72
CA VAL A 98 -7.33 2.37 -13.60
C VAL A 98 -8.60 2.03 -14.37
N ASP A 99 -9.65 2.85 -14.28
CA ASP A 99 -10.90 2.58 -14.99
C ASP A 99 -10.75 2.77 -16.51
N GLU A 100 -9.96 3.76 -16.93
CA GLU A 100 -9.60 3.95 -18.34
C GLU A 100 -8.85 2.72 -18.88
N PHE A 101 -7.81 2.27 -18.18
CA PHE A 101 -7.05 1.08 -18.55
C PHE A 101 -7.92 -0.18 -18.59
N LEU A 102 -8.78 -0.38 -17.59
CA LEU A 102 -9.69 -1.53 -17.55
C LEU A 102 -10.72 -1.49 -18.70
N LYS A 103 -11.20 -0.30 -19.07
CA LYS A 103 -12.09 -0.12 -20.21
C LYS A 103 -11.39 -0.50 -21.52
N GLU A 104 -10.18 0.00 -21.73
CA GLU A 104 -9.36 -0.33 -22.89
C GLU A 104 -9.14 -1.84 -23.00
N ARG A 105 -8.76 -2.49 -21.89
CA ARG A 105 -8.57 -3.94 -21.84
C ARG A 105 -9.83 -4.74 -22.18
N ARG A 106 -11.00 -4.32 -21.68
CA ARG A 106 -12.27 -4.99 -21.98
C ARG A 106 -12.67 -4.82 -23.44
N GLU A 107 -12.44 -3.65 -24.02
CA GLU A 107 -12.70 -3.41 -25.44
C GLU A 107 -11.77 -4.22 -26.34
N GLU A 108 -10.50 -4.36 -25.96
CA GLU A 108 -9.53 -5.18 -26.67
C GLU A 108 -9.93 -6.67 -26.64
N GLN A 109 -10.35 -7.18 -25.48
CA GLN A 109 -10.86 -8.55 -25.35
C GLN A 109 -12.08 -8.78 -26.24
N ARG A 110 -13.07 -7.86 -26.22
CA ARG A 110 -14.26 -7.97 -27.07
C ARG A 110 -13.90 -8.05 -28.56
N ARG A 111 -12.96 -7.22 -29.02
CA ARG A 111 -12.48 -7.24 -30.42
C ARG A 111 -11.76 -8.55 -30.76
N SER A 112 -11.05 -9.14 -29.81
CA SER A 112 -10.38 -10.43 -29.98
C SER A 112 -11.39 -11.56 -30.12
N ASP A 113 -12.42 -11.58 -29.25
CA ASP A 113 -13.48 -12.58 -29.26
C ASP A 113 -14.29 -12.49 -30.56
N GLU A 114 -14.71 -11.29 -30.97
CA GLU A 114 -15.41 -11.05 -32.25
C GLU A 114 -14.59 -11.54 -33.47
N ARG A 115 -13.26 -11.38 -33.42
CA ARG A 115 -12.35 -11.85 -34.47
C ARG A 115 -12.25 -13.37 -34.48
N LEU A 116 -12.13 -14.00 -33.30
CA LEU A 116 -12.09 -15.45 -33.16
C LEU A 116 -13.39 -16.09 -33.67
N ASP A 117 -14.54 -15.52 -33.31
CA ASP A 117 -15.85 -16.00 -33.76
C ASP A 117 -16.00 -15.93 -35.29
N ARG A 118 -15.54 -14.84 -35.92
CA ARG A 118 -15.54 -14.69 -37.38
C ARG A 118 -14.67 -15.76 -38.05
N LEU A 119 -13.44 -15.96 -37.56
CA LEU A 119 -12.52 -16.95 -38.11
C LEU A 119 -13.06 -18.38 -37.93
N HIS A 120 -13.72 -18.65 -36.80
CA HIS A 120 -14.36 -19.93 -36.55
C HIS A 120 -15.53 -20.17 -37.52
N ALA A 121 -16.38 -19.18 -37.76
CA ALA A 121 -17.47 -19.26 -38.73
C ALA A 121 -16.96 -19.50 -40.17
N GLU A 122 -15.91 -18.78 -40.60
CA GLU A 122 -15.28 -18.97 -41.91
C GLU A 122 -14.65 -20.37 -42.05
N GLY A 123 -14.01 -20.87 -40.99
CA GLY A 123 -13.45 -22.22 -40.94
C GLY A 123 -14.53 -23.32 -41.04
N MET A 124 -15.65 -23.15 -40.35
CA MET A 124 -16.78 -24.08 -40.39
C MET A 124 -17.46 -24.09 -41.76
N ALA A 125 -17.62 -22.94 -42.41
CA ALA A 125 -18.17 -22.83 -43.76
C ALA A 125 -17.30 -23.54 -44.80
N ARG A 126 -15.96 -23.42 -44.70
CA ARG A 126 -15.03 -24.15 -45.58
C ARG A 126 -15.00 -25.65 -45.36
N LYS A 127 -15.29 -26.12 -44.13
CA LYS A 127 -15.34 -27.54 -43.80
C LYS A 127 -16.63 -28.22 -44.25
N GLY A 128 -17.76 -27.51 -44.29
CA GLY A 128 -19.06 -28.02 -44.76
C GLY A 128 -19.25 -28.02 -46.28
N ALA A 129 -18.39 -27.31 -47.02
CA ALA A 129 -18.40 -27.27 -48.49
C ALA A 129 -17.53 -28.35 -49.16
N LYS A 130 -17.03 -29.32 -48.38
CA LYS A 130 -16.19 -30.43 -48.82
C LYS A 130 -16.83 -31.75 -48.41
#